data_AF-A0A9E3G088-F1
#
_entry.id   AF-A0A9E3G088-F1
#
_cell.length_a   1.000
_cell.length_b   1.000
_cell.length_c   1.000
_cell.angle_alpha   90.00
_cell.angle_beta   90.00
_cell.angle_gamma   90.00
#
_symmetry.space_group_name_H-M   'P 1'
#
loop_
_entity.id
_entity.type
_entity.pdbx_description
1 polymer ?
#
loop_
_entity_poly.entity_id
_entity_poly.type
_entity_poly.pdbx_seq_one_letter_code
_entity_poly.pdbx_strand_id
1 'polypeptide(L)'
;MAESKRFDYERSDVGIRLAVWLAAGLATFVVVTPLALPLMFPLSKKHVTPATRPALSSNAPPLEVAPRDTLEASRRDNAQSDRSYGWTDRNRGIVRVPIDRAVDLLLRKGLPGWPSS
;
A
#
# COMPACT_ATOMS: atom_id res chain seq x y z
N MET A 1 -39.81 24.24 58.66
CA MET A 1 -39.79 24.44 57.20
C MET A 1 -38.43 24.03 56.68
N ALA A 2 -38.34 22.87 56.03
CA ALA A 2 -37.14 22.46 55.31
C ALA A 2 -37.61 21.84 53.99
N GLU A 3 -37.70 22.68 52.97
CA GLU A 3 -38.02 22.24 51.62
C GLU A 3 -36.70 21.90 50.93
N SER A 4 -36.38 20.60 50.84
CA SER A 4 -35.32 20.13 49.96
C SER A 4 -35.94 19.82 48.61
N LYS A 5 -35.77 20.75 47.67
CA LYS A 5 -36.11 20.57 46.26
C LYS A 5 -35.18 19.50 45.69
N ARG A 6 -35.63 18.24 45.70
CA ARG A 6 -34.92 17.12 45.08
C ARG A 6 -34.95 17.31 43.57
N PHE A 7 -33.80 17.17 42.94
CA PHE A 7 -33.68 17.17 41.49
C PHE A 7 -34.46 15.96 40.94
N ASP A 8 -35.63 16.22 40.37
CA ASP A 8 -36.37 15.21 39.61
C ASP A 8 -35.56 14.94 38.33
N TYR A 9 -34.84 13.82 38.32
CA TYR A 9 -34.31 13.24 37.11
C TYR A 9 -35.49 12.76 36.27
N GLU A 10 -35.89 13.55 35.27
CA GLU A 10 -36.82 13.13 34.23
C GLU A 10 -36.24 11.91 33.51
N ARG A 11 -36.70 10.74 33.94
CA ARG A 11 -36.27 9.42 33.47
C ARG A 11 -36.95 9.05 32.16
N SER A 12 -37.08 10.02 31.25
CA SER A 12 -37.78 9.91 29.97
C SER A 12 -37.00 10.65 28.90
N ASP A 13 -36.03 9.97 28.26
CA ASP A 13 -35.80 10.23 26.83
C ASP A 13 -34.94 9.20 26.08
N VAL A 14 -34.40 8.19 26.75
CA VAL A 14 -33.90 7.00 26.06
C VAL A 14 -34.86 5.87 26.36
N GLY A 15 -35.80 5.63 25.44
CA GLY A 15 -36.75 4.54 25.58
C GLY A 15 -36.01 3.24 25.88
N ILE A 16 -36.42 2.53 26.93
CA ILE A 16 -35.81 1.25 27.37
C ILE A 16 -35.65 0.29 26.19
N ARG A 17 -36.58 0.33 25.24
CA ARG A 17 -36.55 -0.45 23.99
C ARG A 17 -35.34 -0.09 23.11
N LEU A 18 -35.03 1.21 22.97
CA LEU A 18 -33.84 1.67 22.24
C LEU A 18 -32.56 1.24 22.95
N ALA A 19 -32.52 1.37 24.28
CA ALA A 19 -31.39 0.91 25.07
C ALA A 19 -31.14 -0.61 24.91
N VAL A 20 -32.21 -1.41 24.93
CA VAL A 20 -32.15 -2.86 24.69
C VAL A 20 -31.68 -3.18 23.26
N TRP A 21 -32.20 -2.47 22.25
CA TRP A 21 -31.78 -2.66 20.86
C TRP A 21 -30.31 -2.28 20.63
N LEU A 22 -29.84 -1.18 21.23
CA LEU A 22 -28.43 -0.79 21.17
C LEU A 22 -27.55 -1.83 21.84
N ALA A 23 -27.94 -2.32 23.02
CA ALA A 23 -27.21 -3.36 23.73
C ALA A 23 -27.15 -4.66 22.90
N ALA A 24 -28.29 -5.06 22.31
CA ALA A 24 -28.36 -6.23 21.44
C ALA A 24 -27.52 -6.08 20.17
N GLY A 25 -27.55 -4.90 19.54
CA GLY A 25 -26.74 -4.59 18.36
C GLY A 25 -25.25 -4.64 18.65
N LEU A 26 -24.81 -4.02 19.76
CA LEU A 26 -23.42 -4.07 20.21
C LEU A 26 -22.97 -5.50 20.52
N ALA A 27 -23.80 -6.26 21.25
CA ALA A 27 -23.51 -7.67 21.55
C ALA A 27 -23.39 -8.50 20.26
N THR A 28 -24.30 -8.29 19.30
CA THR A 28 -24.27 -8.96 18.00
C THR A 28 -23.00 -8.61 17.23
N PHE A 29 -22.60 -7.33 17.20
CA PHE A 29 -21.37 -6.89 16.53
C PHE A 29 -20.11 -7.53 17.13
N VAL A 30 -20.02 -7.58 18.47
CA VAL A 30 -18.91 -8.21 19.20
C VAL A 30 -18.82 -9.72 18.91
N VAL A 31 -19.94 -10.39 18.70
CA VAL A 31 -19.97 -11.83 18.35
C VAL A 31 -19.70 -12.06 16.87
N VAL A 32 -20.30 -11.28 15.98
CA VAL A 32 -20.19 -11.47 14.53
C VAL A 32 -18.79 -11.15 14.02
N THR A 33 -18.15 -10.12 14.55
CA THR A 33 -16.80 -9.70 14.11
C THR A 33 -15.76 -10.83 14.21
N PRO A 34 -15.54 -11.49 15.35
CA PRO A 34 -14.59 -12.60 15.45
C PRO A 34 -15.03 -13.84 14.67
N LEU A 35 -16.30 -13.98 14.29
CA LEU A 35 -16.78 -15.05 13.42
C LEU A 35 -16.54 -14.75 11.93
N ALA A 36 -16.72 -13.50 11.50
CA ALA A 36 -16.55 -13.07 10.12
C ALA A 36 -15.08 -12.95 9.71
N LEU A 37 -14.21 -12.47 10.59
CA LEU A 37 -12.76 -12.36 10.36
C LEU A 37 -12.13 -13.67 9.85
N PRO A 38 -12.42 -14.85 10.45
CA PRO A 38 -12.07 -16.16 9.92
C PRO A 38 -12.40 -16.44 8.46
N LEU A 39 -13.59 -16.02 8.05
CA LEU A 39 -14.20 -16.36 6.79
C LEU A 39 -13.60 -15.50 5.67
N MET A 40 -13.40 -14.22 5.96
CA MET A 40 -12.82 -13.26 5.01
C MET A 40 -11.29 -13.35 4.94
N PHE A 41 -10.63 -13.67 6.05
CA PHE A 41 -9.16 -13.72 6.15
C PHE A 41 -8.67 -15.10 6.62
N PRO A 42 -8.95 -16.18 5.86
CA PRO A 42 -8.55 -17.53 6.26
C PRO A 42 -7.02 -17.70 6.36
N LEU A 43 -6.27 -16.88 5.63
CA LEU A 43 -4.80 -16.90 5.61
C LEU A 43 -4.16 -16.17 6.80
N SER A 44 -4.83 -15.18 7.39
CA SER A 44 -4.30 -14.39 8.53
C SER A 44 -4.36 -15.12 9.87
N LYS A 45 -5.09 -16.24 9.96
CA LYS A 45 -5.12 -17.07 11.18
C LYS A 45 -3.81 -17.82 11.46
N LYS A 46 -2.87 -17.82 10.52
CA LYS A 46 -1.53 -18.34 10.73
C LYS A 46 -0.81 -17.38 11.69
N HIS A 47 -0.95 -17.64 12.98
CA HIS A 47 -0.22 -16.93 14.03
C HIS A 47 1.26 -17.22 13.82
N VAL A 48 2.00 -16.24 13.30
CA VAL A 48 3.46 -16.26 13.30
C VAL A 48 3.89 -15.72 14.65
N THR A 49 4.18 -16.61 15.59
CA THR A 49 4.67 -16.26 16.92
C THR A 49 6.01 -15.51 16.80
N PRO A 50 6.16 -14.27 17.31
CA PRO A 50 7.41 -13.52 17.18
C PRO A 50 8.51 -13.91 18.19
N ALA A 51 8.33 -15.01 18.94
CA ALA A 51 9.20 -15.38 20.06
C ALA A 51 10.33 -16.37 19.70
N THR A 52 10.57 -16.62 18.43
CA THR A 52 11.82 -17.20 17.95
C THR A 52 12.41 -16.13 17.06
N ARG A 53 13.67 -15.73 17.28
CA ARG A 53 14.47 -14.92 16.33
C ARG A 53 13.98 -15.25 14.93
N PRO A 54 13.63 -14.28 14.06
CA PRO A 54 13.11 -14.62 12.75
C PRO A 54 14.11 -15.61 12.19
N ALA A 55 13.71 -16.89 12.10
CA ALA A 55 14.40 -17.82 11.25
C ALA A 55 14.35 -17.04 9.94
N LEU A 56 15.51 -16.53 9.52
CA LEU A 56 15.70 -15.88 8.23
C LEU A 56 14.92 -16.76 7.29
N SER A 57 13.71 -16.32 6.97
CA SER A 57 12.82 -17.23 6.27
C SER A 57 13.60 -17.50 5.00
N SER A 58 13.69 -18.75 4.56
CA SER A 58 14.42 -19.05 3.32
C SER A 58 13.91 -18.21 2.13
N ASN A 59 12.79 -17.50 2.30
CA ASN A 59 12.14 -16.59 1.37
C ASN A 59 12.17 -15.11 1.80
N ALA A 60 12.93 -14.74 2.85
CA ALA A 60 13.14 -13.35 3.19
C ALA A 60 14.16 -12.78 2.18
N PRO A 61 13.88 -11.62 1.56
CA PRO A 61 14.87 -10.98 0.70
C PRO A 61 16.19 -10.87 1.49
N PRO A 62 17.32 -11.33 0.92
CA PRO A 62 18.60 -11.24 1.61
C PRO A 62 18.86 -9.78 1.97
N LEU A 63 19.36 -9.55 3.19
CA LEU A 63 19.74 -8.21 3.61
C LEU A 63 20.88 -7.72 2.71
N GLU A 64 20.66 -6.59 2.05
CA GLU A 64 21.62 -6.00 1.13
C GLU A 64 22.87 -5.54 1.90
N VAL A 65 24.01 -6.21 1.65
CA VAL A 65 25.25 -6.03 2.42
C VAL A 65 25.98 -4.74 2.03
N ALA A 66 25.91 -4.35 0.76
CA ALA A 66 26.60 -3.16 0.23
C ALA A 66 25.69 -2.35 -0.72
N PRO A 67 24.72 -1.58 -0.18
CA PRO A 67 23.76 -0.83 -0.99
C PRO A 67 24.41 0.20 -1.93
N ARG A 68 25.62 0.67 -1.61
CA ARG A 68 26.34 1.63 -2.47
C ARG A 68 26.86 0.96 -3.73
N ASP A 69 27.48 -0.20 -3.60
CA ASP A 69 28.10 -0.92 -4.72
C ASP A 69 27.04 -1.43 -5.70
N THR A 70 25.90 -1.90 -5.19
CA THR A 70 24.76 -2.34 -6.00
C THR A 70 24.12 -1.19 -6.77
N LEU A 71 23.94 -0.02 -6.12
CA LEU A 71 23.48 1.19 -6.79
C LEU A 71 24.46 1.67 -7.87
N GLU A 72 25.76 1.62 -7.61
CA GLU A 72 26.77 1.98 -8.61
C GLU A 72 26.77 1.02 -9.80
N ALA A 73 26.67 -0.29 -9.57
CA ALA A 73 26.55 -1.29 -10.62
C ALA A 73 25.30 -1.04 -11.48
N SER A 74 24.14 -0.84 -10.85
CA SER A 74 22.90 -0.53 -11.56
C SER A 74 23.02 0.77 -12.39
N ARG A 75 23.66 1.81 -11.86
CA ARG A 75 23.92 3.05 -12.60
C ARG A 75 24.80 2.82 -13.82
N ARG A 76 25.84 1.99 -13.71
CA ARG A 76 26.72 1.65 -14.84
C ARG A 76 25.97 0.89 -15.93
N ASP A 77 25.17 -0.10 -15.55
CA ASP A 77 24.36 -0.90 -16.50
C ASP A 77 23.33 -0.05 -17.24
N ASN A 78 22.65 0.84 -16.51
CA ASN A 78 21.70 1.78 -17.11
C ASN A 78 22.40 2.74 -18.08
N ALA A 79 23.54 3.31 -17.68
CA ALA A 79 24.32 4.21 -18.55
C ALA A 79 24.84 3.52 -19.82
N GLN A 80 25.17 2.22 -19.76
CA GLN A 80 25.59 1.45 -20.93
C GLN A 80 24.42 1.15 -21.86
N SER A 81 23.23 0.91 -21.29
CA SER A 81 22.00 0.75 -22.05
C SER A 81 21.60 2.04 -22.78
N ASP A 82 21.61 3.17 -22.09
CA ASP A 82 21.18 4.45 -22.69
C ASP A 82 22.07 4.94 -23.84
N ARG A 83 23.32 4.46 -23.90
CA ARG A 83 24.30 4.80 -24.95
C ARG A 83 24.32 3.82 -26.13
N SER A 84 23.57 2.73 -26.07
CA SER A 84 23.62 1.66 -27.07
C SER A 84 22.24 1.37 -27.67
N TYR A 85 22.25 0.95 -28.94
CA TYR A 85 21.06 0.44 -29.61
C TYR A 85 20.66 -0.89 -28.98
N GLY A 86 19.35 -1.10 -28.81
CA GLY A 86 18.81 -2.32 -28.25
C GLY A 86 17.41 -2.61 -28.76
N TRP A 87 16.89 -3.78 -28.45
CA TRP A 87 15.49 -4.11 -28.71
C TRP A 87 14.67 -3.84 -27.44
N THR A 88 13.60 -3.07 -27.56
CA THR A 88 12.60 -2.91 -26.49
C THR A 88 11.52 -3.98 -26.64
N ASP A 89 11.03 -4.17 -27.88
CA ASP A 89 10.11 -5.25 -28.23
C ASP A 89 10.44 -5.76 -29.63
N ARG A 90 11.07 -6.93 -29.69
CA ARG A 90 11.48 -7.56 -30.96
C ARG A 90 10.29 -7.98 -31.81
N ASN A 91 9.20 -8.41 -31.19
CA ASN A 91 8.02 -8.91 -31.91
C ASN A 91 7.26 -7.77 -32.61
N ARG A 92 7.30 -6.58 -32.01
CA ARG A 92 6.66 -5.38 -32.56
C ARG A 92 7.61 -4.49 -33.37
N GLY A 93 8.87 -4.90 -33.54
CA GLY A 93 9.87 -4.13 -34.29
C GLY A 93 10.32 -2.85 -33.57
N ILE A 94 10.13 -2.74 -32.26
CA ILE A 94 10.43 -1.52 -31.48
C ILE A 94 11.88 -1.60 -30.97
N VAL A 95 12.71 -0.70 -31.48
CA VAL A 95 14.12 -0.55 -31.09
C VAL A 95 14.32 0.64 -30.14
N ARG A 96 15.23 0.46 -29.18
CA ARG A 96 15.79 1.55 -28.37
C ARG A 96 16.90 2.23 -29.17
N VAL A 97 16.82 3.56 -29.24
CA VAL A 97 17.85 4.42 -29.83
C VAL A 97 18.65 5.06 -28.68
N PRO A 98 19.98 5.21 -28.80
CA PRO A 98 20.79 5.94 -27.82
C PRO A 98 20.27 7.36 -27.61
N ILE A 99 20.33 7.85 -26.37
CA ILE A 99 19.77 9.18 -26.03
C ILE A 99 20.38 10.29 -26.88
N ASP A 100 21.69 10.31 -27.09
CA ASP A 100 22.37 11.33 -27.90
C ASP A 100 21.81 11.38 -29.33
N ARG A 101 21.51 10.22 -29.91
CA ARG A 101 20.92 10.11 -31.25
C ARG A 101 19.45 10.47 -31.25
N ALA A 102 18.72 10.16 -30.19
CA ALA A 102 17.33 10.59 -30.03
C ALA A 102 17.26 12.12 -30.00
N VAL A 103 18.15 12.79 -29.25
CA VAL A 103 18.24 14.25 -29.20
C VAL A 103 18.58 14.84 -30.57
N ASP A 104 19.59 14.30 -31.27
CA ASP A 104 19.93 14.75 -32.63
C ASP A 104 18.74 14.67 -33.60
N LEU A 105 18.02 13.55 -33.58
CA LEU A 105 16.85 13.33 -34.43
C LEU A 105 15.72 14.27 -34.06
N LEU A 106 15.54 14.53 -32.77
CA LEU A 106 14.53 15.41 -32.23
C LEU A 106 14.77 16.87 -32.62
N LEU A 107 16.02 17.34 -32.53
CA LEU A 107 16.43 18.68 -32.95
C LEU A 107 16.27 18.88 -34.47
N ARG A 108 16.54 17.83 -35.27
CA ARG A 108 16.38 17.88 -36.74
C ARG A 108 14.92 17.85 -37.18
N LYS A 109 14.10 17.01 -36.53
CA LYS A 109 12.70 16.78 -36.92
C LYS A 109 11.74 17.80 -36.30
N GLY A 110 12.13 18.39 -35.17
CA GLY A 110 11.25 19.17 -34.31
C GLY A 110 10.21 18.29 -33.61
N LEU A 111 9.66 18.78 -32.49
CA LEU A 111 8.52 18.12 -31.84
C LEU A 111 7.21 18.75 -32.36
N PRO A 112 6.34 17.99 -33.01
CA PRO A 112 5.02 18.49 -33.40
C PRO A 112 4.20 18.84 -32.15
N GLY A 113 3.78 20.09 -32.03
CA GLY A 113 3.01 20.60 -30.89
C GLY A 113 3.83 21.17 -29.72
N TRP A 114 5.14 21.34 -29.87
CA TRP A 114 5.96 22.01 -28.86
C TRP A 114 5.71 23.53 -28.88
N PRO A 115 5.43 24.19 -27.74
CA PRO A 115 5.27 25.62 -27.70
C PRO A 115 6.60 26.29 -28.06
N SER A 116 6.65 26.96 -29.21
CA SER A 116 7.70 27.92 -29.53
C SER A 116 7.36 29.22 -28.80
N SER A 117 8.08 29.49 -27.71
CA SER A 117 8.07 30.81 -27.04
C SER A 117 8.71 31.87 -27.92
#